data_AF-A0A538GR67-F1
#
_entry.id   AF-A0A538GR67-F1
#
_cell.length_a   1.000
_cell.length_b   1.000
_cell.length_c   1.000
_cell.angle_alpha   90.00
_cell.angle_beta   90.00
_cell.angle_gamma   90.00
#
_symmetry.space_group_name_H-M   'P 1'
#
loop_
_entity.id
_entity.type
_entity.pdbx_description
1 polymer ?
#
loop_
_entity_poly.entity_id
_entity_poly.type
_entity_poly.pdbx_seq_one_letter_code
_entity_poly.pdbx_strand_id
1 'polypeptide(L)'
;MTASSALACSGGYTYAGLYTDRPVAGVAASVSMLSAPTVNGGTGSHVAAWVGVGGPGMGPGGTNEWLQVGLASFDRPDGRLYFELALPHQAPEFTELASGIQPGDSLRVAVMELPFDANHWIVITPKGIEGPFYLPGSHGKWSPVATGESWAKGGSLCNTYAYRFNGVELASKRGWRRLHDGLKLQDRGSRVHRISPYTFSATTV
;
A
#
# COMPACT_ATOMS: atom_id res chain seq x y z
N MET A 1 15.43 -27.60 -29.52
CA MET A 1 14.97 -26.28 -29.02
C MET A 1 14.02 -26.55 -27.87
N THR A 2 14.50 -26.44 -26.64
CA THR A 2 13.68 -26.68 -25.43
C THR A 2 12.95 -25.39 -25.08
N ALA A 3 11.62 -25.44 -25.06
CA ALA A 3 10.77 -24.32 -24.67
C ALA A 3 11.20 -23.81 -23.29
N SER A 4 11.47 -22.51 -23.19
CA SER A 4 11.65 -21.83 -21.92
C SER A 4 10.39 -22.06 -21.09
N SER A 5 10.47 -22.79 -19.99
CA SER A 5 9.38 -22.85 -19.03
C SER A 5 9.15 -21.42 -18.56
N ALA A 6 8.13 -20.76 -19.08
CA ALA A 6 7.68 -19.49 -18.57
C ALA A 6 7.53 -19.66 -17.05
N LEU A 7 8.28 -18.88 -16.28
CA LEU A 7 8.20 -18.87 -14.82
C LEU A 7 6.78 -18.41 -14.47
N ALA A 8 5.85 -19.36 -14.36
CA ALA A 8 4.52 -19.08 -13.86
C ALA A 8 4.68 -18.59 -12.42
N CYS A 9 4.06 -17.46 -12.10
CA CYS A 9 4.08 -16.96 -10.73
C CYS A 9 3.25 -17.88 -9.84
N SER A 10 3.71 -18.09 -8.60
CA SER A 10 2.81 -18.58 -7.55
C SER A 10 1.71 -17.54 -7.40
N GLY A 11 0.45 -17.95 -7.57
CA GLY A 11 -0.68 -17.05 -7.40
C GLY A 11 -0.79 -16.54 -5.96
N GLY A 12 -1.55 -15.47 -5.78
CA GLY A 12 -1.76 -14.82 -4.49
C GLY A 12 -1.05 -13.48 -4.38
N TYR A 13 -0.92 -13.01 -3.14
CA TYR A 13 -0.31 -11.74 -2.81
C TYR A 13 1.20 -11.88 -2.55
N THR A 14 1.96 -10.88 -2.99
CA THR A 14 3.37 -10.71 -2.63
C THR A 14 3.63 -9.26 -2.25
N TYR A 15 4.43 -9.04 -1.21
CA TYR A 15 4.72 -7.73 -0.66
C TYR A 15 6.21 -7.40 -0.68
N ALA A 16 6.53 -6.11 -0.88
CA ALA A 16 7.84 -5.54 -0.61
C ALA A 16 7.69 -4.13 -0.04
N GLY A 17 8.08 -3.94 1.22
CA GLY A 17 7.85 -2.70 1.92
C GLY A 17 8.60 -2.56 3.23
N LEU A 18 8.24 -1.49 3.95
CA LEU A 18 8.67 -1.21 5.30
C LEU A 18 7.45 -1.11 6.22
N TYR A 19 7.59 -1.56 7.46
CA TYR A 19 6.57 -1.42 8.50
C TYR A 19 7.23 -1.12 9.84
N THR A 20 6.42 -0.79 10.85
CA THR A 20 6.88 -0.79 12.25
C THR A 20 5.97 -1.66 13.11
N ASP A 21 6.51 -2.26 14.16
CA ASP A 21 5.74 -3.00 15.18
C ASP A 21 5.07 -2.08 16.22
N ARG A 22 5.36 -0.77 16.14
CA ARG A 22 4.80 0.24 17.02
C ARG A 22 3.52 0.84 16.44
N PRO A 23 2.48 1.01 17.27
CA PRO A 23 1.30 1.77 16.88
C PRO A 23 1.62 3.22 16.54
N VAL A 24 0.92 3.78 15.56
CA VAL A 24 1.05 5.18 15.13
C VAL A 24 -0.31 5.84 14.97
N ALA A 25 -0.32 7.17 14.91
CA ALA A 25 -1.52 7.95 14.58
C ALA A 25 -1.62 8.24 13.08
N GLY A 26 -0.75 7.67 12.24
CA GLY A 26 -0.74 7.91 10.80
C GLY A 26 0.57 7.52 10.12
N VAL A 27 0.49 7.35 8.80
CA VAL A 27 1.61 7.06 7.92
C VAL A 27 1.45 7.82 6.61
N ALA A 28 2.55 8.33 6.08
CA ALA A 28 2.58 9.11 4.86
C ALA A 28 3.82 8.80 4.03
N ALA A 29 3.72 8.90 2.71
CA ALA A 29 4.85 8.81 1.80
C ALA A 29 4.56 9.54 0.50
N SER A 30 5.62 9.96 -0.20
CA SER A 30 5.53 10.27 -1.62
C SER A 30 5.72 8.99 -2.42
N VAL A 31 4.70 8.59 -3.17
CA VAL A 31 4.67 7.34 -3.95
C VAL A 31 4.80 7.69 -5.43
N SER A 32 5.64 6.94 -6.15
CA SER A 32 5.85 7.08 -7.59
C SER A 32 6.09 5.73 -8.25
N MET A 33 5.63 5.57 -9.49
CA MET A 33 6.06 4.50 -10.38
C MET A 33 7.41 4.84 -10.98
N LEU A 34 8.35 3.90 -10.96
CA LEU A 34 9.68 4.04 -11.59
C LEU A 34 9.67 3.56 -13.04
N SER A 35 8.76 2.65 -13.39
CA SER A 35 8.52 2.13 -14.73
C SER A 35 7.05 1.78 -14.89
N ALA A 36 6.60 1.65 -16.14
CA ALA A 36 5.25 1.16 -16.42
C ALA A 36 5.09 -0.27 -15.87
N PRO A 37 4.07 -0.56 -15.04
CA PRO A 37 3.78 -1.91 -14.58
C PRO A 37 3.23 -2.79 -15.70
N THR A 38 3.43 -4.10 -15.56
CA THR A 38 2.78 -5.11 -16.40
C THR A 38 1.92 -6.00 -15.50
N VAL A 39 0.64 -6.17 -15.83
CA VAL A 39 -0.29 -6.99 -15.05
C VAL A 39 -0.83 -8.11 -15.93
N ASN A 40 -0.51 -9.35 -15.57
CA ASN A 40 -0.65 -10.51 -16.44
C ASN A 40 -1.61 -11.61 -15.93
N GLY A 41 -2.37 -11.39 -14.85
CA GLY A 41 -3.19 -12.42 -14.21
C GLY A 41 -4.69 -12.43 -14.52
N GLY A 42 -5.14 -11.72 -15.56
CA GLY A 42 -6.56 -11.63 -15.92
C GLY A 42 -7.37 -10.76 -14.95
N THR A 43 -8.71 -10.85 -15.02
CA THR A 43 -9.63 -9.98 -14.26
C THR A 43 -9.33 -9.98 -12.76
N GLY A 44 -9.19 -8.78 -12.19
CA GLY A 44 -8.87 -8.55 -10.79
C GLY A 44 -7.37 -8.46 -10.48
N SER A 45 -6.50 -8.93 -11.38
CA SER A 45 -5.04 -8.84 -11.18
C SER A 45 -4.59 -7.40 -11.10
N HIS A 46 -3.65 -7.14 -10.21
CA HIS A 46 -3.15 -5.80 -10.00
C HIS A 46 -1.76 -5.78 -9.37
N VAL A 47 -1.15 -4.62 -9.48
CA VAL A 47 0.00 -4.21 -8.67
C VAL A 47 -0.35 -2.90 -8.01
N ALA A 48 0.15 -2.69 -6.80
CA ALA A 48 -0.12 -1.48 -6.06
C ALA A 48 1.09 -1.03 -5.24
N ALA A 49 1.10 0.24 -4.87
CA ALA A 49 1.98 0.81 -3.88
C ALA A 49 1.19 1.72 -2.96
N TRP A 50 1.15 1.39 -1.67
CA TRP A 50 0.29 2.06 -0.72
C TRP A 50 0.96 2.27 0.64
N VAL A 51 0.42 3.22 1.40
CA VAL A 51 0.64 3.35 2.84
C VAL A 51 -0.68 3.09 3.55
N GLY A 52 -0.65 2.43 4.71
CA GLY A 52 -1.87 2.04 5.39
C GLY A 52 -1.67 1.54 6.81
N VAL A 53 -2.80 1.27 7.47
CA VAL A 53 -2.91 0.75 8.84
C VAL A 53 -4.02 -0.30 8.91
N GLY A 54 -3.96 -1.15 9.94
CA GLY A 54 -4.90 -2.27 10.08
C GLY A 54 -4.51 -3.45 9.18
N GLY A 55 -5.45 -4.36 8.98
CA GLY A 55 -5.27 -5.53 8.13
C GLY A 55 -6.30 -6.63 8.41
N PRO A 56 -6.12 -7.80 7.77
CA PRO A 56 -6.96 -8.96 8.02
C PRO A 56 -6.98 -9.34 9.51
N GLY A 57 -8.17 -9.56 10.06
CA GLY A 57 -8.34 -9.96 11.46
C GLY A 57 -8.07 -8.89 12.51
N MET A 58 -7.80 -7.64 12.12
CA MET A 58 -7.44 -6.56 13.05
C MET A 58 -8.63 -5.77 13.62
N GLY A 59 -9.84 -6.05 13.15
CA GLY A 59 -11.06 -5.41 13.64
C GLY A 59 -11.79 -6.19 14.75
N PRO A 60 -12.92 -5.64 15.23
CA PRO A 60 -13.73 -6.24 16.29
C PRO A 60 -14.07 -7.71 16.02
N GLY A 61 -13.82 -8.58 16.99
CA GLY A 61 -14.10 -10.01 16.84
C GLY A 61 -13.22 -10.72 15.81
N GLY A 62 -12.09 -10.13 15.40
CA GLY A 62 -11.20 -10.72 14.40
C GLY A 62 -11.70 -10.52 12.96
N THR A 63 -12.49 -9.48 12.70
CA THR A 63 -12.89 -9.11 11.34
C THR A 63 -11.75 -8.44 10.59
N ASN A 64 -11.86 -8.43 9.27
CA ASN A 64 -11.05 -7.58 8.40
C ASN A 64 -11.33 -6.11 8.68
N GLU A 65 -10.27 -5.32 8.86
CA GLU A 65 -10.40 -3.88 9.06
C GLU A 65 -9.10 -3.16 8.72
N TRP A 66 -9.12 -2.24 7.75
CA TRP A 66 -7.95 -1.46 7.36
C TRP A 66 -8.34 -0.17 6.63
N LEU A 67 -7.38 0.74 6.56
CA LEU A 67 -7.41 1.89 5.69
C LEU A 67 -6.06 2.05 5.00
N GLN A 68 -6.05 2.07 3.68
CA GLN A 68 -4.85 2.24 2.87
C GLN A 68 -5.06 3.19 1.71
N VAL A 69 -3.99 3.86 1.27
CA VAL A 69 -4.02 4.85 0.19
C VAL A 69 -2.75 4.75 -0.65
N GLY A 70 -2.89 4.87 -1.97
CA GLY A 70 -1.75 4.67 -2.85
C GLY A 70 -2.06 4.72 -4.33
N LEU A 71 -1.19 4.07 -5.10
CA LEU A 71 -1.34 3.86 -6.54
C LEU A 71 -1.62 2.39 -6.81
N ALA A 72 -2.53 2.10 -7.73
CA ALA A 72 -2.76 0.75 -8.25
C ALA A 72 -2.79 0.77 -9.78
N SER A 73 -2.33 -0.32 -10.39
CA SER A 73 -2.46 -0.57 -11.83
C SER A 73 -3.08 -1.94 -12.03
N PHE A 74 -4.00 -2.00 -12.99
CA PHE A 74 -4.79 -3.19 -13.32
C PHE A 74 -4.52 -3.58 -14.77
N ASP A 75 -5.54 -3.52 -15.63
CA ASP A 75 -5.52 -3.85 -17.04
C ASP A 75 -4.74 -2.86 -17.93
N ARG A 76 -4.36 -1.71 -17.38
CA ARG A 76 -3.60 -0.66 -18.07
C ARG A 76 -2.31 -0.31 -17.34
N PRO A 77 -1.28 0.16 -18.06
CA PRO A 77 0.01 0.51 -17.47
C PRO A 77 0.00 1.85 -16.72
N ASP A 78 -1.09 2.61 -16.72
CA ASP A 78 -1.22 3.81 -15.91
C ASP A 78 -1.60 3.49 -14.46
N GLY A 79 -1.23 4.39 -13.56
CA GLY A 79 -1.58 4.32 -12.15
C GLY A 79 -2.92 4.99 -11.88
N ARG A 80 -3.67 4.40 -10.96
CA ARG A 80 -4.88 4.94 -10.35
C ARG A 80 -4.56 5.33 -8.92
N LEU A 81 -4.71 6.61 -8.58
CA LEU A 81 -4.71 7.06 -7.19
C LEU A 81 -6.00 6.55 -6.54
N TYR A 82 -5.86 5.85 -5.43
CA TYR A 82 -7.00 5.24 -4.74
C TYR A 82 -6.81 5.26 -3.23
N PHE A 83 -7.91 5.03 -2.52
CA PHE A 83 -7.86 4.45 -1.17
C PHE A 83 -8.75 3.21 -1.12
N GLU A 84 -8.44 2.32 -0.18
CA GLU A 84 -9.28 1.18 0.14
C GLU A 84 -9.63 1.19 1.63
N LEU A 85 -10.92 1.00 1.90
CA LEU A 85 -11.50 0.95 3.24
C LEU A 85 -12.11 -0.44 3.44
N ALA A 86 -11.65 -1.16 4.46
CA ALA A 86 -12.34 -2.34 4.95
C ALA A 86 -12.94 -2.05 6.31
N LEU A 87 -14.27 -2.16 6.39
CA LEU A 87 -15.01 -2.06 7.65
C LEU A 87 -15.39 -3.46 8.16
N PRO A 88 -15.58 -3.62 9.48
CA PRO A 88 -16.00 -4.90 10.05
C PRO A 88 -17.25 -5.45 9.38
N HIS A 89 -17.20 -6.74 9.02
CA HIS A 89 -18.29 -7.46 8.36
C HIS A 89 -18.71 -6.94 6.97
N GLN A 90 -17.91 -6.08 6.35
CA GLN A 90 -18.14 -5.56 5.01
C GLN A 90 -17.06 -6.05 4.04
N ALA A 91 -17.40 -6.07 2.76
CA ALA A 91 -16.39 -6.25 1.73
C ALA A 91 -15.50 -4.98 1.69
N PRO A 92 -14.19 -5.11 1.44
CA PRO A 92 -13.33 -3.96 1.20
C PRO A 92 -13.84 -3.13 0.02
N GLU A 93 -13.86 -1.81 0.19
CA GLU A 93 -14.28 -0.85 -0.84
C GLU A 93 -13.06 -0.15 -1.42
N PHE A 94 -12.84 -0.33 -2.73
CA PHE A 94 -11.83 0.37 -3.51
C PHE A 94 -12.44 1.65 -4.10
N THR A 95 -11.86 2.80 -3.77
CA THR A 95 -12.31 4.09 -4.27
C THR A 95 -11.23 4.75 -5.12
N GLU A 96 -11.47 4.86 -6.42
CA GLU A 96 -10.60 5.58 -7.35
C GLU A 96 -10.78 7.10 -7.21
N LEU A 97 -9.69 7.82 -6.99
CA LEU A 97 -9.66 9.28 -6.85
C LEU A 97 -9.12 9.97 -8.11
N ALA A 98 -8.24 9.30 -8.85
CA ALA A 98 -7.69 9.78 -10.11
C ALA A 98 -7.11 8.63 -10.93
N SER A 99 -7.08 8.77 -12.25
CA SER A 99 -6.46 7.84 -13.19
C SER A 99 -5.37 8.54 -14.01
N GLY A 100 -4.66 7.77 -14.86
CA GLY A 100 -3.69 8.33 -15.81
C GLY A 100 -2.35 8.74 -15.20
N ILE A 101 -2.04 8.33 -13.96
CA ILE A 101 -0.76 8.62 -13.33
C ILE A 101 0.35 7.88 -14.09
N GLN A 102 1.42 8.57 -14.45
CA GLN A 102 2.51 8.02 -15.27
C GLN A 102 3.75 7.71 -14.42
N PRO A 103 4.65 6.84 -14.91
CA PRO A 103 5.98 6.70 -14.34
C PRO A 103 6.69 8.06 -14.22
N GLY A 104 7.30 8.31 -13.06
CA GLY A 104 7.93 9.58 -12.72
C GLY A 104 7.03 10.53 -11.92
N ASP A 105 5.69 10.43 -12.04
CA ASP A 105 4.78 11.22 -11.22
C ASP A 105 4.89 10.82 -9.75
N SER A 106 4.99 11.83 -8.88
CA SER A 106 5.17 11.63 -7.43
C SER A 106 4.01 12.25 -6.67
N LEU A 107 3.20 11.40 -6.04
CA LEU A 107 2.02 11.81 -5.27
C LEU A 107 2.27 11.63 -3.78
N ARG A 108 2.03 12.67 -2.99
CA ARG A 108 2.06 12.57 -1.53
C ARG A 108 0.72 12.06 -1.02
N VAL A 109 0.73 10.95 -0.30
CA VAL A 109 -0.46 10.34 0.29
C VAL A 109 -0.25 10.04 1.77
N ALA A 110 -1.33 10.04 2.54
CA ALA A 110 -1.31 9.69 3.96
C ALA A 110 -2.64 9.12 4.45
N VAL A 111 -2.56 8.31 5.51
CA VAL A 111 -3.69 8.03 6.41
C VAL A 111 -3.34 8.55 7.80
N MET A 112 -4.32 9.11 8.51
CA MET A 112 -4.09 9.69 9.84
C MET A 112 -5.34 9.59 10.72
N GLU A 113 -5.13 9.24 11.98
CA GLU A 113 -6.15 9.34 13.03
C GLU A 113 -6.29 10.79 13.50
N LEU A 114 -7.52 11.25 13.71
CA LEU A 114 -7.79 12.60 14.17
C LEU A 114 -7.30 12.80 15.62
N PRO A 115 -6.55 13.89 15.93
CA PRO A 115 -5.88 14.09 17.23
C PRO A 115 -6.78 14.13 18.48
N PHE A 116 -8.09 14.23 18.32
CA PHE A 116 -9.07 14.31 19.41
C PHE A 116 -10.32 13.45 19.15
N ASP A 117 -10.26 12.58 18.15
CA ASP A 117 -11.38 11.72 17.79
C ASP A 117 -10.87 10.30 17.54
N ALA A 118 -10.72 9.56 18.64
CA ALA A 118 -10.16 8.23 18.63
C ALA A 118 -10.97 7.31 17.71
N ASN A 119 -10.25 6.49 16.94
CA ASN A 119 -10.78 5.58 15.92
C ASN A 119 -11.32 6.27 14.67
N HIS A 120 -11.27 7.60 14.55
CA HIS A 120 -11.66 8.30 13.33
C HIS A 120 -10.45 8.65 12.50
N TRP A 121 -10.38 8.09 11.30
CA TRP A 121 -9.26 8.24 10.39
C TRP A 121 -9.65 8.99 9.14
N ILE A 122 -8.70 9.73 8.58
CA ILE A 122 -8.85 10.41 7.30
C ILE A 122 -7.79 9.93 6.32
N VAL A 123 -8.15 9.99 5.04
CA VAL A 123 -7.21 9.83 3.93
C VAL A 123 -6.84 11.21 3.42
N ILE A 124 -5.56 11.45 3.15
CA ILE A 124 -5.06 12.73 2.63
C ILE A 124 -4.35 12.45 1.30
N THR A 125 -4.79 13.10 0.22
CA THR A 125 -4.21 12.97 -1.11
C THR A 125 -4.12 14.32 -1.82
N PRO A 126 -3.50 14.40 -3.01
CA PRO A 126 -3.54 15.61 -3.83
C PRO A 126 -4.95 15.98 -4.33
N LYS A 127 -5.94 15.08 -4.22
CA LYS A 127 -7.33 15.34 -4.60
C LYS A 127 -8.18 15.88 -3.46
N GLY A 128 -7.68 15.84 -2.22
CA GLY A 128 -8.40 16.30 -1.06
C GLY A 128 -8.26 15.36 0.12
N ILE A 129 -9.12 15.58 1.10
CA ILE A 129 -9.23 14.78 2.31
C ILE A 129 -10.56 14.01 2.25
N GLU A 130 -10.50 12.71 2.49
CA GLU A 130 -11.68 11.84 2.59
C GLU A 130 -11.86 11.33 4.02
N GLY A 131 -13.12 11.10 4.42
CA GLY A 131 -13.52 10.71 5.77
C GLY A 131 -14.18 11.85 6.57
N PRO A 132 -14.20 11.77 7.92
CA PRO A 132 -13.59 10.72 8.73
C PRO A 132 -14.29 9.36 8.61
N PHE A 133 -13.49 8.29 8.64
CA PHE A 133 -13.95 6.90 8.69
C PHE A 133 -13.78 6.37 10.11
N TYR A 134 -14.86 5.82 10.68
CA TYR A 134 -14.81 5.19 11.99
C TYR A 134 -14.30 3.75 11.88
N LEU A 135 -13.17 3.46 12.52
CA LEU A 135 -12.48 2.18 12.51
C LEU A 135 -12.36 1.64 13.95
N PRO A 136 -13.41 1.01 14.50
CA PRO A 136 -13.53 0.67 15.92
C PRO A 136 -12.36 -0.14 16.50
N GLY A 137 -11.75 0.42 17.55
CA GLY A 137 -10.70 -0.25 18.31
C GLY A 137 -9.30 -0.11 17.72
N SER A 138 -9.14 0.68 16.65
CA SER A 138 -7.86 1.02 16.01
C SER A 138 -6.95 1.92 16.86
N HIS A 139 -7.53 2.78 17.71
CA HIS A 139 -6.79 3.81 18.44
C HIS A 139 -5.63 3.24 19.26
N GLY A 140 -4.41 3.71 18.97
CA GLY A 140 -3.20 3.32 19.68
C GLY A 140 -2.82 1.83 19.54
N LYS A 141 -3.40 1.10 18.58
CA LYS A 141 -3.12 -0.32 18.36
C LYS A 141 -2.51 -0.64 17.00
N TRP A 142 -2.86 0.11 15.96
CA TRP A 142 -2.48 -0.27 14.61
C TRP A 142 -1.10 0.24 14.21
N SER A 143 -0.33 -0.69 13.67
CA SER A 143 0.97 -0.45 13.09
C SER A 143 0.84 0.02 11.64
N PRO A 144 1.76 0.89 11.18
CA PRO A 144 1.79 1.35 9.80
C PRO A 144 2.56 0.40 8.89
N VAL A 145 2.16 0.38 7.62
CA VAL A 145 2.87 -0.27 6.52
C VAL A 145 3.00 0.70 5.36
N ALA A 146 4.14 0.69 4.68
CA ALA A 146 4.35 1.27 3.37
C ALA A 146 4.90 0.18 2.45
N THR A 147 4.16 -0.24 1.43
CA THR A 147 4.54 -1.44 0.66
C THR A 147 4.10 -1.37 -0.79
N GLY A 148 4.92 -1.98 -1.65
CA GLY A 148 4.48 -2.48 -2.94
C GLY A 148 3.79 -3.84 -2.75
N GLU A 149 2.76 -4.08 -3.55
CA GLU A 149 1.94 -5.29 -3.55
C GLU A 149 1.78 -5.77 -5.00
N SER A 150 1.75 -7.08 -5.17
CA SER A 150 1.20 -7.69 -6.37
C SER A 150 0.20 -8.77 -6.02
N TRP A 151 -0.92 -8.79 -6.74
CA TRP A 151 -1.86 -9.89 -6.74
C TRP A 151 -1.98 -10.47 -8.15
N ALA A 152 -1.74 -11.78 -8.25
CA ALA A 152 -1.93 -12.53 -9.49
C ALA A 152 -2.77 -13.78 -9.25
N LYS A 153 -3.64 -14.12 -10.20
CA LYS A 153 -4.29 -15.42 -10.23
C LYS A 153 -3.24 -16.51 -10.46
N GLY A 154 -3.35 -17.63 -9.75
CA GLY A 154 -2.41 -18.76 -9.93
C GLY A 154 -2.37 -19.27 -11.38
N GLY A 155 -1.17 -19.59 -11.86
CA GLY A 155 -0.93 -20.09 -13.22
C GLY A 155 -0.78 -19.01 -14.29
N SER A 156 -0.79 -17.72 -13.93
CA SER A 156 -0.52 -16.62 -14.86
C SER A 156 0.97 -16.33 -15.03
N LEU A 157 1.30 -15.51 -16.04
CA LEU A 157 2.60 -14.83 -16.07
C LEU A 157 2.69 -13.86 -14.88
N CYS A 158 3.92 -13.60 -14.45
CA CYS A 158 4.19 -12.69 -13.34
C CYS A 158 3.83 -11.25 -13.71
N ASN A 159 3.21 -10.56 -12.76
CA ASN A 159 3.13 -9.11 -12.83
C ASN A 159 4.53 -8.52 -12.64
N THR A 160 4.76 -7.32 -13.14
CA THR A 160 5.98 -6.55 -12.88
C THR A 160 5.62 -5.17 -12.38
N TYR A 161 6.36 -4.70 -11.39
CA TYR A 161 6.24 -3.33 -10.89
C TYR A 161 7.58 -2.83 -10.37
N ALA A 162 7.71 -1.51 -10.38
CA ALA A 162 8.78 -0.81 -9.68
C ALA A 162 8.22 0.49 -9.10
N TYR A 163 8.10 0.56 -7.78
CA TYR A 163 7.62 1.73 -7.06
C TYR A 163 8.72 2.31 -6.18
N ARG A 164 8.66 3.62 -5.95
CA ARG A 164 9.49 4.32 -4.97
C ARG A 164 8.62 5.01 -3.94
N PHE A 165 8.97 4.79 -2.69
CA PHE A 165 8.46 5.48 -1.52
C PHE A 165 9.54 6.44 -1.03
N ASN A 166 9.24 7.74 -1.04
CA ASN A 166 10.15 8.78 -0.60
C ASN A 166 9.60 9.51 0.62
N GLY A 167 10.48 9.77 1.60
CA GLY A 167 10.13 10.52 2.80
C GLY A 167 9.00 9.85 3.58
N VAL A 168 9.12 8.56 3.86
CA VAL A 168 8.15 7.84 4.69
C VAL A 168 8.13 8.49 6.08
N GLU A 169 6.96 8.88 6.52
CA GLU A 169 6.73 9.58 7.79
C GLU A 169 5.62 8.92 8.59
N LEU A 170 5.75 9.01 9.91
CA LEU A 170 4.80 8.51 10.89
C LEU A 170 4.23 9.67 11.69
N ALA A 171 2.92 9.68 11.92
CA ALA A 171 2.29 10.65 12.80
C ALA A 171 2.32 10.17 14.26
N SER A 172 2.59 11.11 15.15
CA SER A 172 2.57 10.92 16.60
C SER A 172 1.92 12.13 17.27
N LYS A 173 1.73 12.07 18.60
CA LYS A 173 1.30 13.24 19.39
C LYS A 173 2.19 14.47 19.23
N ARG A 174 3.43 14.31 18.77
CA ARG A 174 4.40 15.40 18.53
C ARG A 174 4.43 15.87 17.07
N GLY A 175 3.50 15.41 16.24
CA GLY A 175 3.47 15.65 14.80
C GLY A 175 4.13 14.54 13.98
N TRP A 176 4.33 14.82 12.70
CA TRP A 176 4.93 13.92 11.71
C TRP A 176 6.45 13.85 11.86
N ARG A 177 7.00 12.63 11.78
CA ARG A 177 8.44 12.39 11.83
C ARG A 177 8.83 11.32 10.81
N ARG A 178 10.00 11.47 10.21
CA ARG A 178 10.54 10.48 9.26
C ARG A 178 10.73 9.12 9.94
N LEU A 179 10.39 8.07 9.21
CA LEU A 179 10.68 6.70 9.57
C LEU A 179 12.18 6.46 9.38
N HIS A 180 12.91 6.35 10.49
CA HIS A 180 14.32 5.96 10.45
C HIS A 180 14.49 4.44 10.58
N ASP A 181 13.73 3.83 11.50
CA ASP A 181 13.91 2.44 11.92
C ASP A 181 12.71 1.56 11.51
N GLY A 182 12.55 1.33 10.20
CA GLY A 182 11.53 0.40 9.69
C GLY A 182 12.01 -1.05 9.65
N LEU A 183 11.12 -2.01 9.89
CA LEU A 183 11.35 -3.42 9.60
C LEU A 183 11.06 -3.70 8.12
N LYS A 184 11.75 -4.70 7.55
CA LYS A 184 11.58 -5.06 6.13
C LYS A 184 10.48 -6.11 5.98
N LEU A 185 9.53 -5.83 5.09
CA LEU A 185 8.56 -6.78 4.55
C LEU A 185 9.03 -7.17 3.15
N GLN A 186 9.29 -8.46 2.88
CA GLN A 186 9.77 -8.89 1.57
C GLN A 186 9.44 -10.37 1.31
N ASP A 187 8.50 -10.59 0.40
CA ASP A 187 8.15 -11.92 -0.07
C ASP A 187 9.03 -12.37 -1.23
N ARG A 188 8.93 -13.66 -1.55
CA ARG A 188 9.63 -14.25 -2.70
C ARG A 188 9.13 -13.60 -4.00
N GLY A 189 10.06 -13.27 -4.90
CA GLY A 189 9.74 -12.60 -6.17
C GLY A 189 9.63 -11.07 -6.06
N SER A 190 9.74 -10.53 -4.85
CA SER A 190 9.77 -9.09 -4.60
C SER A 190 11.05 -8.68 -3.87
N ARG A 191 11.42 -7.41 -3.98
CA ARG A 191 12.64 -6.86 -3.39
C ARG A 191 12.41 -5.47 -2.82
N VAL A 192 12.93 -5.26 -1.62
CA VAL A 192 13.08 -3.93 -1.02
C VAL A 192 14.52 -3.49 -1.20
N HIS A 193 14.71 -2.36 -1.88
CA HIS A 193 16.01 -1.69 -1.97
C HIS A 193 15.95 -0.36 -1.21
N ARG A 194 16.65 -0.29 -0.08
CA ARG A 194 16.74 0.92 0.74
C ARG A 194 17.70 1.92 0.09
N ILE A 195 17.21 3.13 -0.15
CA ILE A 195 18.00 4.25 -0.69
C ILE A 195 18.49 5.13 0.47
N SER A 196 17.64 5.30 1.49
CA SER A 196 17.94 5.98 2.75
C SER A 196 17.10 5.35 3.88
N PRO A 197 17.21 5.80 5.14
CA PRO A 197 16.35 5.31 6.23
C PRO A 197 14.84 5.45 5.93
N TYR A 198 14.44 6.53 5.26
CA TYR A 198 13.05 6.92 4.99
C TYR A 198 12.68 6.86 3.49
N THR A 199 13.55 6.31 2.64
CA THR A 199 13.33 6.20 1.19
C THR A 199 13.72 4.80 0.73
N PHE A 200 12.83 4.13 -0.01
CA PHE A 200 13.09 2.82 -0.57
C PHE A 200 12.37 2.62 -1.90
N SER A 201 12.80 1.62 -2.66
CA SER A 201 12.04 1.10 -3.79
C SER A 201 11.57 -0.32 -3.52
N ALA A 202 10.36 -0.61 -4.00
CA ALA A 202 9.75 -1.93 -4.02
C ALA A 202 9.65 -2.39 -5.46
N THR A 203 10.24 -3.53 -5.79
CA THR A 203 10.24 -4.06 -7.16
C THR A 203 9.94 -5.54 -7.18
N THR A 204 9.45 -6.05 -8.31
CA THR A 204 9.54 -7.48 -8.64
C THR A 204 10.96 -7.85 -9.06
N VAL A 205 11.33 -9.13 -8.95
CA VAL A 205 12.65 -9.68 -9.30
C VAL A 205 12.56 -10.66 -10.45
#